data_AF-A0A4Q3Y3V5-F1
#
_entry.id   AF-A0A4Q3Y3V5-F1
#
_cell.length_a   1.000
_cell.length_b   1.000
_cell.length_c   1.000
_cell.angle_alpha   90.00
_cell.angle_beta   90.00
_cell.angle_gamma   90.00
#
_symmetry.space_group_name_H-M   'P 1'
#
loop_
_entity.id
_entity.type
_entity.pdbx_description
1 polymer ?
#
loop_
_entity_poly.entity_id
_entity_poly.type
_entity_poly.pdbx_seq_one_letter_code
_entity_poly.pdbx_strand_id
1 'polypeptide(L)' 'MNTKTVVPLFSASLVNGRFDLAPVLQRVLDSNSYILGKEVTQFEQEFARYTGVEHCVSVANGSEALEIA' A
#
# COMPACT_ATOMS: atom_id res chain seq x y z
N MET A 1 -4.13 15.03 -38.73
CA MET A 1 -4.59 15.43 -37.38
C MET A 1 -3.53 14.91 -36.40
N ASN A 2 -2.67 15.80 -35.90
CA ASN A 2 -1.44 15.46 -35.20
C ASN A 2 -1.76 15.06 -33.75
N THR A 3 -1.80 13.76 -33.45
CA THR A 3 -1.99 13.27 -32.08
C THR A 3 -0.73 13.57 -31.29
N LYS A 4 -0.73 14.67 -30.52
CA LYS A 4 0.29 14.92 -29.52
C LYS A 4 0.32 13.74 -28.55
N THR A 5 1.37 12.94 -28.58
CA THR A 5 1.62 11.91 -27.57
C THR A 5 1.75 12.59 -26.22
N VAL A 6 0.79 12.36 -25.33
CA VAL A 6 0.83 12.86 -23.95
C VAL A 6 1.77 11.97 -23.17
N VAL A 7 2.86 12.56 -22.66
CA VAL A 7 3.77 11.88 -21.73
C VAL A 7 3.27 12.17 -20.31
N PRO A 8 2.70 11.19 -19.59
CA PRO A 8 2.21 11.42 -18.23
C PRO A 8 3.38 11.63 -17.26
N LEU A 9 3.22 12.51 -16.27
CA LEU A 9 4.18 12.67 -15.18
C LEU A 9 4.28 11.39 -14.33
N PHE A 10 3.14 10.76 -14.05
CA PHE A 10 3.02 9.50 -13.32
C PHE A 10 1.74 8.77 -13.74
N SER A 11 1.75 7.43 -13.68
CA SER A 11 0.56 6.61 -13.87
C SER A 11 0.53 5.46 -12.88
N ALA A 12 -0.40 5.54 -11.92
CA ALA A 12 -0.60 4.49 -10.92
C ALA A 12 -0.97 3.16 -11.58
N SER A 13 -1.80 3.17 -12.63
CA SER A 13 -2.21 1.95 -13.33
C SER A 13 -1.03 1.26 -14.02
N LEU A 14 -0.09 2.01 -14.60
CA LEU A 14 1.11 1.43 -15.21
C LEU A 14 2.07 0.88 -14.16
N VAL A 15 2.31 1.60 -13.06
CA VAL A 15 3.22 1.14 -11.99
C VAL A 15 2.67 -0.08 -11.25
N ASN A 16 1.35 -0.13 -11.06
CA ASN A 16 0.70 -1.19 -10.30
C ASN A 16 0.24 -2.39 -11.15
N GLY A 17 0.18 -2.25 -12.48
CA GLY A 17 -0.37 -3.26 -13.38
C GLY A 17 0.38 -4.61 -13.38
N ARG A 18 1.57 -4.66 -12.78
CA ARG A 18 2.36 -5.90 -12.62
C ARG A 18 1.97 -6.74 -11.40
N PHE A 19 1.18 -6.21 -10.47
CA PHE A 19 0.83 -6.91 -9.24
C PHE A 19 -0.51 -7.63 -9.38
N ASP A 20 -0.52 -8.93 -9.10
CA ASP A 20 -1.76 -9.69 -8.93
C ASP A 20 -2.21 -9.61 -7.46
N LEU A 21 -3.23 -8.79 -7.20
CA LEU A 21 -3.77 -8.59 -5.86
C LEU A 21 -4.92 -9.56 -5.52
N ALA A 22 -5.42 -10.33 -6.48
CA ALA A 22 -6.58 -11.19 -6.27
C ALA A 22 -6.37 -12.23 -5.15
N PRO A 23 -5.21 -12.92 -5.05
CA PRO A 23 -4.96 -13.88 -3.97
C PRO A 23 -4.92 -13.22 -2.58
N VAL A 24 -4.39 -11.98 -2.48
CA VAL A 24 -4.32 -11.26 -1.21
C VAL A 24 -5.71 -10.80 -0.77
N LEU A 25 -6.49 -10.26 -1.71
CA LEU A 25 -7.86 -9.85 -1.44
C LEU A 25 -8.72 -11.04 -0.99
N GLN A 26 -8.58 -12.20 -1.64
CA GLN A 26 -9.32 -13.40 -1.25
C GLN A 26 -9.01 -13.81 0.20
N ARG A 27 -7.72 -13.80 0.61
CA ARG A 27 -7.35 -14.09 2.02
C ARG A 27 -8.02 -13.14 3.01
N VAL A 28 -8.08 -11.84 2.70
CA VAL A 28 -8.72 -10.85 3.57
C VAL A 28 -10.23 -11.13 3.66
N LEU A 29 -10.89 -11.38 2.53
CA LEU A 29 -12.30 -11.73 2.47
C LEU A 29 -12.61 -12.99 3.29
N ASP A 30 -11.83 -14.05 3.11
CA ASP A 30 -12.02 -15.32 3.83
C ASP A 30 -11.80 -15.16 5.34
N SER A 31 -10.88 -14.27 5.74
CA SER A 31 -10.57 -14.01 7.16
C SER A 31 -11.64 -13.19 7.89
N ASN A 32 -12.52 -12.49 7.16
CA ASN A 32 -13.45 -11.48 7.70
C ASN A 32 -12.77 -10.38 8.58
N SER A 33 -11.46 -10.19 8.44
CA SER A 33 -10.67 -9.25 9.25
C SER A 33 -10.29 -8.02 8.44
N TYR A 34 -11.20 -7.05 8.35
CA TYR A 34 -11.02 -5.89 7.46
C TYR A 34 -10.27 -4.71 8.09
N ILE A 35 -10.25 -4.61 9.42
CA ILE A 35 -9.63 -3.51 10.17
C ILE A 35 -8.55 -4.10 11.07
N LEU A 36 -7.34 -3.54 11.02
CA LEU A 36 -6.18 -3.97 11.82
C LEU A 36 -5.91 -5.49 11.71
N GLY A 37 -6.11 -6.06 10.52
CA GLY A 37 -5.96 -7.48 10.26
C GLY A 37 -4.50 -7.91 10.05
N LYS A 38 -4.30 -9.22 9.86
CA LYS A 38 -2.98 -9.84 9.72
C LYS A 38 -2.07 -9.17 8.68
N GLU A 39 -2.62 -8.82 7.52
CA GLU A 39 -1.85 -8.19 6.43
C GLU A 39 -1.27 -6.82 6.87
N VAL A 40 -1.94 -6.10 7.78
CA VAL A 40 -1.45 -4.83 8.37
C VAL A 40 -0.24 -5.09 9.28
N THR A 41 -0.37 -6.00 10.24
CA THR A 41 0.72 -6.33 11.17
C THR A 41 1.94 -6.89 10.44
N GLN A 42 1.74 -7.70 9.40
CA GLN A 42 2.83 -8.20 8.57
C GLN A 42 3.55 -7.09 7.83
N PHE A 43 2.80 -6.16 7.21
CA PHE A 43 3.38 -4.99 6.57
C PHE A 43 4.19 -4.14 7.54
N GLU A 44 3.66 -3.84 8.73
CA GLU A 44 4.36 -3.04 9.75
C GLU A 44 5.70 -3.69 10.16
N GLN A 45 5.71 -5.01 10.39
CA GLN A 45 6.95 -5.74 10.72
C GLN A 45 7.96 -5.71 9.58
N GLU A 46 7.50 -5.92 8.34
CA GLU A 46 8.36 -5.90 7.16
C GLU A 46 8.90 -4.50 6.87
N PHE A 47 8.08 -3.47 7.06
CA PHE A 47 8.46 -2.08 6.81
C PHE A 47 9.41 -1.56 7.89
N ALA A 48 9.17 -1.88 9.16
CA ALA A 48 10.11 -1.58 10.25
C ALA A 48 11.50 -2.17 9.98
N ARG A 49 11.55 -3.44 9.57
CA ARG A 49 12.78 -4.12 9.15
C ARG A 49 13.41 -3.47 7.91
N TYR A 50 12.62 -3.05 6.93
CA TYR A 50 13.10 -2.40 5.72
C TYR A 50 13.76 -1.05 6.01
N THR A 51 13.18 -0.24 6.90
CA THR A 51 13.73 1.07 7.27
C THR A 51 14.76 1.03 8.39
N GLY A 52 14.94 -0.12 9.05
CA GLY A 52 15.90 -0.31 10.13
C GLY A 52 15.48 0.31 11.46
N VAL A 53 14.17 0.41 11.71
CA VAL A 53 13.61 0.91 12.99
C VAL A 53 13.00 -0.24 13.78
N GLU A 54 12.81 -0.04 15.09
CA GLU A 54 12.23 -1.07 15.97
C GLU A 54 10.71 -1.22 15.78
N HIS A 55 10.01 -0.12 15.49
CA HIS A 55 8.56 -0.08 15.41
C HIS A 55 8.07 0.68 14.17
N CYS A 56 7.02 0.15 13.54
CA CYS A 56 6.23 0.83 12.51
C CYS A 56 4.76 0.73 12.89
N VAL A 57 4.04 1.84 12.78
CA VAL A 57 2.59 1.90 12.97
C VAL A 57 1.99 2.48 11.71
N SER A 58 1.12 1.72 11.06
CA SER A 58 0.39 2.18 9.88
C SER A 58 -0.79 3.07 10.28
N VAL A 59 -1.05 4.09 9.47
CA VAL A 59 -2.16 5.03 9.63
C VAL A 59 -2.83 5.26 8.27
N ALA A 60 -3.93 6.01 8.22
CA ALA A 60 -4.70 6.13 6.97
C ALA A 60 -3.93 6.88 5.87
N ASN A 61 -3.09 7.86 6.24
CA ASN A 61 -2.27 8.63 5.28
C ASN A 61 -1.09 9.35 5.97
N GLY A 62 -0.20 9.94 5.15
CA GLY A 62 0.99 10.63 5.65
C GLY A 62 0.72 11.95 6.40
N SER A 63 -0.41 12.63 6.17
CA SER A 63 -0.75 13.85 6.92
C SER A 63 -1.18 13.51 8.34
N GLU A 64 -2.00 12.46 8.53
CA GLU A 64 -2.36 11.95 9.86
C GLU A 64 -1.15 11.43 10.63
N ALA A 65 -0.18 10.80 9.93
CA ALA A 65 1.06 10.36 10.56
C ALA A 65 1.80 11.54 11.22
N LEU A 66 1.81 12.70 10.57
CA LEU A 66 2.44 13.91 11.10
C LEU A 66 1.60 14.57 12.19
N GLU A 67 0.28 14.45 12.16
CA GLU A 67 -0.61 14.99 13.18
C GLU A 67 -0.52 14.23 14.51
N ILE A 68 -0.32 12.90 14.44
CA ILE A 68 -0.28 12.02 15.61
C ILE A 68 1.12 11.94 16.26
N ALA A 69 2.18 12.19 15.51
CA ALA A 69 3.59 12.07 15.95
C ALA A 69 4.01 13.15 16.97
#